data_AF-H9ZRW5-F1
#
_entry.id   AF-H9ZRW5-F1
#
_cell.length_a   1.000
_cell.length_b   1.000
_cell.length_c   1.000
_cell.angle_alpha   90.00
_cell.angle_beta   90.00
_cell.angle_gamma   90.00
#
_symmetry.space_group_name_H-M   'P 1'
#
loop_
_entity.id
_entity.type
_entity.pdbx_description
1 polymer ?
#
loop_
_entity_poly.entity_id
_entity_poly.type
_entity_poly.pdbx_seq_one_letter_code
_entity_poly.pdbx_strand_id
1 'polypeptide(L)'
;MGIYEAIQATIKEAMKARDERTLAFARVVKAELDRKGDGKPLPDEEAVKVLKALKEIALEQGNDFEAEFLDRFLPKEMSEEELEAWIREHVDLSQFKNPLAAIGVVTKALGPKAPGEKVRKVIERLTR
;
A
#
# COMPACT_ATOMS: atom_id res chain seq x y z
N MET A 1 -7.71 3.51 -12.47
CA MET A 1 -8.59 2.62 -11.71
C MET A 1 -8.04 2.54 -10.30
N GLY A 2 -8.89 2.71 -9.30
CA GLY A 2 -8.52 2.46 -7.90
C GLY A 2 -8.40 0.97 -7.61
N ILE A 3 -7.91 0.62 -6.42
CA ILE A 3 -7.69 -0.75 -5.98
C ILE A 3 -8.99 -1.56 -6.02
N TYR A 4 -10.08 -0.99 -5.52
CA TYR A 4 -11.38 -1.67 -5.50
C TYR A 4 -11.85 -2.07 -6.91
N GLU A 5 -11.71 -1.16 -7.87
CA GLU A 5 -12.07 -1.37 -9.28
C GLU A 5 -11.15 -2.40 -9.94
N ALA A 6 -9.86 -2.37 -9.61
CA ALA A 6 -8.88 -3.33 -10.11
C ALA A 6 -9.16 -4.76 -9.64
N ILE A 7 -9.57 -4.94 -8.38
CA ILE A 7 -10.02 -6.25 -7.86
C ILE A 7 -11.27 -6.72 -8.60
N GLN A 8 -12.26 -5.83 -8.83
CA GLN A 8 -13.44 -6.19 -9.62
C GLN A 8 -13.11 -6.59 -11.06
N ALA A 9 -12.18 -5.89 -11.70
CA ALA A 9 -11.69 -6.24 -13.03
C ALA A 9 -11.01 -7.63 -13.02
N THR A 10 -10.15 -7.88 -12.02
CA THR A 10 -9.45 -9.17 -11.85
C THR A 10 -10.44 -10.33 -11.69
N ILE A 11 -11.54 -10.14 -10.96
CA ILE A 11 -12.61 -11.16 -10.85
C ILE A 11 -13.20 -11.45 -12.24
N LYS A 12 -13.53 -10.42 -13.01
CA LYS A 12 -14.12 -10.59 -14.35
C LYS A 12 -13.14 -11.28 -15.32
N GLU A 13 -11.86 -10.94 -15.24
CA GLU A 13 -10.80 -11.54 -16.06
C GLU A 13 -10.55 -12.99 -15.69
N ALA A 14 -10.45 -13.31 -14.40
CA ALA A 14 -10.28 -14.68 -13.91
C ALA A 14 -11.46 -15.58 -14.30
N MET A 15 -12.70 -15.06 -14.26
CA MET A 15 -13.88 -15.78 -14.77
C MET A 15 -13.76 -16.13 -16.26
N LYS A 16 -13.33 -15.18 -17.09
CA LYS A 16 -13.14 -15.40 -18.54
C LYS A 16 -12.03 -16.41 -18.82
N ALA A 17 -10.95 -16.33 -18.05
CA ALA A 17 -9.78 -17.19 -18.18
C ALA A 17 -9.98 -18.59 -17.57
N ARG A 18 -11.08 -18.80 -16.81
CA ARG A 18 -11.30 -20.00 -15.98
C ARG A 18 -10.17 -20.25 -14.98
N ASP A 19 -9.57 -19.17 -14.47
CA ASP A 19 -8.58 -19.22 -13.40
C ASP A 19 -9.30 -19.26 -12.04
N GLU A 20 -9.61 -20.47 -11.60
CA GLU A 20 -10.38 -20.70 -10.37
C GLU A 20 -9.65 -20.20 -9.11
N ARG A 21 -8.31 -20.32 -9.08
CA ARG A 21 -7.49 -19.92 -7.93
C ARG A 21 -7.51 -18.41 -7.75
N THR A 22 -7.23 -17.66 -8.82
CA THR A 22 -7.28 -16.19 -8.81
C THR A 22 -8.70 -15.70 -8.55
N LEU A 23 -9.72 -16.34 -9.15
CA LEU A 23 -11.11 -15.98 -8.94
C LEU A 23 -11.53 -16.13 -7.47
N ALA A 24 -11.18 -17.25 -6.83
CA ALA A 24 -11.52 -17.51 -5.44
C ALA A 24 -10.89 -16.46 -4.53
N PHE A 25 -9.58 -16.21 -4.66
CA PHE A 25 -8.89 -15.27 -3.79
C PHE A 25 -9.28 -13.81 -4.05
N ALA A 26 -9.49 -13.41 -5.31
CA ALA A 26 -9.97 -12.07 -5.63
C ALA A 26 -11.35 -11.78 -5.02
N ARG A 27 -12.23 -12.79 -4.89
CA ARG A 27 -13.52 -12.66 -4.20
C ARG A 27 -13.36 -12.50 -2.69
N VAL A 28 -12.41 -13.21 -2.07
CA VAL A 28 -12.07 -13.03 -0.65
C VAL A 28 -11.57 -11.61 -0.40
N VAL A 29 -10.63 -11.13 -1.21
CA VAL A 29 -10.10 -9.76 -1.11
C VAL A 29 -11.22 -8.74 -1.27
N LYS A 30 -12.12 -8.91 -2.26
CA LYS A 30 -13.28 -8.03 -2.43
C LYS A 30 -14.19 -8.03 -1.19
N ALA A 31 -14.48 -9.20 -0.62
CA ALA A 31 -15.34 -9.31 0.56
C ALA A 31 -14.74 -8.58 1.77
N GLU A 32 -13.42 -8.64 1.96
CA GLU A 32 -12.73 -7.89 3.02
C GLU A 32 -12.79 -6.37 2.80
N LEU A 33 -12.64 -5.92 1.56
CA LEU A 33 -12.80 -4.51 1.21
C LEU A 33 -14.25 -4.03 1.44
N ASP A 34 -15.24 -4.81 1.01
CA ASP A 34 -16.66 -4.51 1.22
C ASP A 34 -16.99 -4.45 2.72
N ARG A 35 -16.47 -5.40 3.53
CA ARG A 35 -16.65 -5.42 4.98
C ARG A 35 -16.11 -4.16 5.64
N LYS A 36 -14.96 -3.66 5.19
CA LYS A 36 -14.35 -2.43 5.71
C LYS A 36 -15.06 -1.17 5.21
N GLY A 37 -15.58 -1.21 3.98
CA GLY A 37 -16.27 -0.09 3.31
C GLY A 37 -17.77 -0.03 3.55
N ASP A 38 -18.34 -0.88 4.42
CA ASP A 38 -19.80 -0.98 4.65
C ASP A 38 -20.58 -1.19 3.33
N GLY A 39 -20.07 -2.11 2.50
CA GLY A 39 -20.62 -2.44 1.18
C GLY A 39 -20.35 -1.40 0.09
N LYS A 40 -19.62 -0.32 0.39
CA LYS A 40 -19.24 0.72 -0.59
C LYS A 40 -17.79 0.56 -1.03
N PRO A 41 -17.43 1.05 -2.24
CA PRO A 41 -16.04 1.12 -2.68
C PRO A 41 -15.19 1.85 -1.65
N LEU A 42 -14.14 1.18 -1.19
CA LEU A 42 -13.22 1.69 -0.18
C LEU A 42 -12.18 2.61 -0.85
N PRO A 43 -11.85 3.80 -0.28
CA PRO A 43 -10.77 4.63 -0.78
C PRO A 43 -9.42 3.89 -0.78
N ASP A 44 -8.57 4.16 -1.76
CA ASP A 44 -7.31 3.43 -1.95
C ASP A 44 -6.41 3.44 -0.71
N GLU A 45 -6.35 4.54 0.04
CA GLU A 45 -5.57 4.62 1.28
C GLU A 45 -6.01 3.59 2.33
N GLU A 46 -7.32 3.38 2.47
CA GLU A 46 -7.88 2.38 3.38
C GLU A 46 -7.78 0.97 2.79
N ALA A 47 -7.94 0.83 1.47
CA ALA A 47 -7.76 -0.44 0.78
C ALA A 47 -6.32 -0.97 0.94
N VAL A 48 -5.31 -0.09 0.85
CA VAL A 48 -3.92 -0.50 1.08
C VAL A 48 -3.71 -1.07 2.48
N LYS A 49 -4.36 -0.51 3.51
CA LYS A 49 -4.27 -1.06 4.88
C LYS A 49 -4.82 -2.48 4.95
N VAL A 50 -5.98 -2.73 4.30
CA VAL A 50 -6.57 -4.07 4.22
C VAL A 50 -5.67 -5.04 3.47
N LEU A 51 -5.14 -4.64 2.31
CA LEU A 51 -4.26 -5.48 1.50
C LEU A 51 -2.94 -5.82 2.23
N LYS A 52 -2.35 -4.86 2.94
CA LYS A 52 -1.14 -5.10 3.75
C LYS A 52 -1.39 -6.10 4.87
N ALA A 53 -2.51 -5.97 5.59
CA ALA A 53 -2.88 -6.93 6.64
C ALA A 53 -3.12 -8.35 6.08
N LEU A 54 -3.80 -8.47 4.94
CA LEU A 54 -3.97 -9.77 4.28
C LEU A 54 -2.63 -10.36 3.79
N LYS A 55 -1.71 -9.51 3.34
CA LYS A 55 -0.38 -9.95 2.87
C LYS A 55 0.45 -10.48 4.03
N GLU A 56 0.42 -9.81 5.19
CA GLU A 56 1.08 -10.29 6.40
C GLU A 56 0.56 -11.67 6.81
N ILE A 57 -0.77 -11.86 6.83
CA ILE A 57 -1.39 -13.17 7.11
C ILE A 57 -0.94 -14.23 6.09
N ALA A 58 -0.93 -13.91 4.80
CA ALA A 58 -0.48 -14.82 3.75
C ALA A 58 0.99 -15.24 3.94
N LEU A 59 1.87 -14.30 4.30
CA LEU A 59 3.28 -14.57 4.57
C LEU A 59 3.46 -15.45 5.82
N GLU A 60 2.73 -15.18 6.89
CA GLU A 60 2.73 -16.02 8.10
C GLU A 60 2.28 -17.45 7.82
N GLN A 61 1.37 -17.63 6.87
CA GLN A 61 0.87 -18.94 6.44
C GLN A 61 1.75 -19.62 5.38
N GLY A 62 2.81 -18.96 4.88
CA GLY A 62 3.63 -19.47 3.78
C GLY A 62 2.88 -19.57 2.46
N ASN A 63 1.88 -18.73 2.23
CA ASN A 63 1.06 -18.71 1.03
C ASN A 63 1.57 -17.66 0.04
N ASP A 64 2.63 -18.02 -0.68
CA ASP A 64 3.32 -17.12 -1.63
C ASP A 64 2.37 -16.58 -2.70
N PHE A 65 1.42 -17.39 -3.18
CA PHE A 65 0.45 -16.96 -4.19
C PHE A 65 -0.43 -15.80 -3.71
N GLU A 66 -0.93 -15.86 -2.48
CA GLU A 66 -1.78 -14.80 -1.94
C GLU A 66 -0.96 -13.53 -1.69
N ALA A 67 0.25 -13.68 -1.16
CA ALA A 67 1.16 -12.57 -0.95
C ALA A 67 1.52 -11.87 -2.28
N GLU A 68 1.85 -12.62 -3.33
CA GLU A 68 2.12 -12.11 -4.67
C GLU A 68 0.88 -11.49 -5.32
N PHE A 69 -0.29 -12.13 -5.19
CA PHE A 69 -1.54 -11.60 -5.72
C PHE A 69 -1.82 -10.20 -5.16
N LEU A 70 -1.68 -10.03 -3.83
CA LEU A 70 -1.93 -8.76 -3.13
C LEU A 70 -0.91 -7.70 -3.53
N ASP A 71 0.34 -8.08 -3.74
CA ASP A 71 1.43 -7.18 -4.10
C ASP A 71 1.16 -6.43 -5.43
N ARG A 72 0.47 -7.06 -6.38
CA ARG A 72 0.08 -6.44 -7.66
C ARG A 72 -0.82 -5.21 -7.50
N PHE A 73 -1.55 -5.11 -6.40
CA PHE A 73 -2.49 -4.02 -6.12
C PHE A 73 -1.95 -3.01 -5.11
N LEU A 74 -0.83 -3.32 -4.44
CA LEU A 74 -0.19 -2.38 -3.53
C LEU A 74 0.59 -1.33 -4.34
N PRO A 75 0.54 -0.04 -3.93
CA PRO A 75 1.39 0.97 -4.53
C PRO A 75 2.86 0.56 -4.39
N LYS A 76 3.60 0.65 -5.49
CA LYS A 76 5.06 0.50 -5.44
C LYS A 76 5.61 1.55 -4.47
N GLU A 77 6.30 1.07 -3.45
CA GLU A 77 7.00 1.95 -2.53
C GLU A 77 8.12 2.65 -3.26
N MET A 78 8.35 3.91 -2.90
CA MET A 78 9.55 4.63 -3.33
C MET A 78 10.78 3.94 -2.75
N SER A 79 11.86 3.91 -3.53
CA SER A 79 13.19 3.62 -3.02
C SER A 79 13.62 4.67 -2.00
N GLU A 80 14.66 4.37 -1.22
CA GLU A 80 15.18 5.35 -0.25
C GLU A 80 15.77 6.58 -0.96
N GLU A 81 16.36 6.38 -2.14
CA GLU A 81 16.95 7.43 -2.96
C GLU A 81 15.88 8.36 -3.55
N GLU A 82 14.81 7.80 -4.11
CA GLU A 82 13.67 8.59 -4.60
C GLU A 82 12.99 9.35 -3.47
N LEU A 83 12.86 8.70 -2.30
CA LEU A 83 12.27 9.31 -1.12
C LEU A 83 13.15 10.45 -0.58
N GLU A 84 14.47 10.26 -0.54
CA GLU A 84 15.42 11.30 -0.15
C GLU A 84 15.35 12.51 -1.09
N ALA A 85 15.40 12.28 -2.41
CA ALA A 85 15.30 13.35 -3.40
C ALA A 85 14.00 14.14 -3.24
N TRP A 86 12.88 13.45 -3.07
CA TRP A 86 11.58 14.08 -2.85
C TRP A 86 11.56 14.91 -1.56
N ILE A 87 12.08 14.39 -0.45
CA ILE A 87 12.12 15.10 0.83
C ILE A 87 12.96 16.39 0.71
N ARG A 88 14.15 16.31 0.08
CA ARG A 88 15.02 17.49 -0.12
C ARG A 88 14.36 18.58 -0.96
N GLU A 89 13.55 18.19 -1.94
CA GLU A 89 12.87 19.12 -2.84
C GLU A 89 11.61 19.74 -2.21
N HIS A 90 10.86 18.99 -1.40
CA HIS A 90 9.51 19.38 -0.96
C HIS A 90 9.39 19.71 0.52
N VAL A 91 10.39 19.39 1.35
CA VAL A 91 10.33 19.54 2.80
C VAL A 91 11.55 20.29 3.32
N ASP A 92 11.32 21.47 3.88
CA ASP A 92 12.35 22.20 4.63
C ASP A 92 12.45 21.65 6.06
N LEU A 93 13.38 20.73 6.28
CA LEU A 93 13.62 20.11 7.59
C LEU A 93 14.01 21.11 8.68
N SER A 94 14.55 22.28 8.32
CA SER A 94 14.97 23.30 9.29
C SER A 94 13.78 23.97 10.01
N GLN A 95 12.58 23.87 9.46
CA GLN A 95 11.36 24.41 10.06
C GLN A 95 10.86 23.56 11.24
N PHE A 96 11.40 22.35 11.43
CA PHE A 96 10.99 21.44 12.49
C PHE A 96 11.99 21.48 13.65
N LYS A 97 11.47 21.69 14.88
CA LYS A 97 12.29 21.56 16.10
C LYS A 97 12.92 20.18 16.26
N ASN A 98 12.26 19.15 15.74
CA ASN A 98 12.76 17.79 15.62
C ASN A 98 12.50 17.33 14.17
N PRO A 99 13.53 16.99 13.38
CA PRO A 99 13.36 16.56 12.00
C PRO A 99 12.40 15.38 11.81
N LEU A 100 12.26 14.48 12.80
CA LEU A 100 11.31 13.36 12.75
C LEU A 100 9.84 13.81 12.73
N ALA A 101 9.53 15.07 13.08
CA ALA A 101 8.19 15.62 12.92
C ALA A 101 7.80 15.75 11.44
N ALA A 102 8.77 15.80 10.52
CA ALA A 102 8.50 15.82 9.08
C ALA A 102 7.93 14.49 8.55
N ILE A 103 8.04 13.38 9.30
CA ILE A 103 7.49 12.08 8.89
C ILE A 103 6.00 12.22 8.54
N GLY A 104 5.21 12.89 9.39
CA GLY A 104 3.77 13.06 9.18
C GLY A 104 3.43 13.89 7.93
N VAL A 105 4.29 14.85 7.58
CA VAL A 105 4.12 15.68 6.37
C VAL A 105 4.38 14.83 5.13
N VAL A 106 5.48 14.08 5.14
CA VAL A 106 5.88 13.22 4.02
C VAL A 106 4.88 12.07 3.81
N THR A 107 4.47 11.37 4.87
CA THR A 107 3.49 10.28 4.75
C THR A 107 2.11 10.78 4.34
N LYS A 108 1.72 12.01 4.72
CA LYS A 108 0.49 12.63 4.22
C LYS A 108 0.57 12.97 2.74
N ALA A 109 1.72 13.39 2.24
CA ALA A 109 1.91 13.75 0.84
C ALA A 109 2.04 12.54 -0.09
N LEU A 110 2.80 11.52 0.34
CA LEU A 110 3.14 10.35 -0.48
C LEU A 110 2.27 9.12 -0.17
N GLY A 111 1.53 9.17 0.94
CA GLY A 111 0.60 8.13 1.34
C GLY A 111 1.29 6.76 1.44
N PRO A 112 0.69 5.70 0.89
CA PRO A 112 1.24 4.35 1.02
C PRO A 112 2.54 4.10 0.25
N LYS A 113 2.96 4.99 -0.66
CA LYS A 113 4.23 4.88 -1.40
C LYS A 113 5.44 5.19 -0.52
N ALA A 114 5.26 5.86 0.61
CA ALA A 114 6.32 6.18 1.55
C ALA A 114 5.91 5.74 2.97
N PRO A 115 6.08 4.45 3.33
CA PRO A 115 5.79 3.97 4.68
C PRO A 115 6.56 4.77 5.74
N GLY A 116 5.92 5.07 6.86
CA GLY A 116 6.49 5.94 7.89
C GLY A 116 7.84 5.47 8.42
N GLU A 117 8.08 4.17 8.50
CA GLU A 117 9.36 3.61 8.94
C GLU A 117 10.48 3.84 7.92
N LYS A 118 10.18 3.75 6.62
CA LYS A 118 11.14 4.06 5.55
C LYS A 118 11.43 5.57 5.53
N VAL A 119 10.40 6.40 5.68
CA VAL A 119 10.54 7.86 5.81
C VAL A 119 11.42 8.24 7.01
N ARG A 120 11.19 7.62 8.18
CA ARG A 120 12.02 7.81 9.38
C ARG A 120 13.49 7.56 9.08
N LYS A 121 13.82 6.39 8.52
CA LYS A 121 15.21 6.01 8.20
C LYS A 121 15.89 7.03 7.29
N VAL A 122 15.18 7.51 6.26
CA VAL A 122 15.72 8.52 5.34
C VAL A 122 15.95 9.86 6.06
N ILE A 123 14.98 10.34 6.86
CA ILE A 123 15.15 11.59 7.63
C ILE A 123 16.32 11.48 8.60
N GLU A 124 16.45 10.37 9.33
CA GLU A 124 17.59 10.16 10.25
C GLU A 124 18.93 10.18 9.51
N ARG A 125 19.00 9.65 8.29
CA ARG A 125 20.20 9.72 7.43
C ARG A 125 20.49 11.15 6.98
N LEU A 126 19.46 11.94 6.67
CA LEU A 126 19.58 13.33 6.22
C LEU A 126 20.04 14.29 7.33
N THR A 127 19.81 13.94 8.60
CA THR A 127 20.08 14.82 9.75
C THR A 127 21.18 14.31 10.68
N ARG A 128 21.92 13.29 10.26
CA ARG A 128 23.21 12.93 10.86
C ARG A 128 24.31 13.82 10.32
#